data_AF-A0A7X6CCN0-F1
#
_entry.id   AF-A0A7X6CCN0-F1
#
_cell.length_a   1.000
_cell.length_b   1.000
_cell.length_c   1.000
_cell.angle_alpha   90.00
_cell.angle_beta   90.00
_cell.angle_gamma   90.00
#
_symmetry.space_group_name_H-M   'P 1'
#
loop_
_entity.id
_entity.type
_entity.pdbx_description
1 polymer ?
#
loop_
_entity_poly.entity_id
_entity_poly.type
_entity_poly.pdbx_seq_one_letter_code
_entity_poly.pdbx_strand_id
1 'polypeptide(L)'
;MNIQLKNGTLNLPVAHTHIVLFEKMLTERTPHERDFLFFKNFQQYPALFIDVGGNIGNSALSVHFVCPKWRVVSFEPNLSLEYFMKKSKQFLTKKEENIHIFSMD
;
A
#
# COMPACT_ATOMS: atom_id res chain seq x y z
N MET A 1 -16.07 8.30 -7.92
CA MET A 1 -15.84 7.83 -9.30
C MET A 1 -16.01 6.33 -9.34
N ASN A 2 -16.61 5.82 -10.41
CA ASN A 2 -16.90 4.41 -10.63
C ASN A 2 -15.69 3.67 -11.22
N ILE A 3 -15.14 2.68 -10.53
CA ILE A 3 -14.15 1.72 -11.06
C ILE A 3 -14.89 0.47 -11.53
N GLN A 4 -14.74 0.08 -12.79
CA GLN A 4 -15.21 -1.21 -13.25
C GLN A 4 -14.28 -2.32 -12.75
N LEU A 5 -14.84 -3.22 -11.94
CA LEU A 5 -14.22 -4.47 -11.52
C LEU A 5 -14.86 -5.62 -12.31
N LYS A 6 -14.20 -6.78 -12.36
CA LYS A 6 -14.73 -7.99 -13.02
C LYS A 6 -16.12 -8.41 -12.54
N ASN A 7 -16.56 -7.95 -11.36
CA ASN A 7 -17.80 -8.36 -10.70
C ASN A 7 -18.76 -7.17 -10.43
N GLY A 8 -18.56 -6.01 -11.07
CA GLY A 8 -19.43 -4.85 -10.89
C GLY A 8 -18.68 -3.51 -10.89
N THR A 9 -19.38 -2.43 -10.56
CA THR A 9 -18.80 -1.08 -10.53
C THR A 9 -18.66 -0.60 -9.08
N LEU A 10 -17.44 -0.24 -8.68
CA LEU A 10 -17.14 0.28 -7.34
C LEU A 10 -17.10 1.81 -7.38
N ASN A 11 -18.01 2.46 -6.67
CA ASN A 11 -17.96 3.90 -6.47
C ASN A 11 -16.97 4.24 -5.34
N LEU A 12 -15.81 4.80 -5.66
CA LEU A 12 -14.88 5.33 -4.68
C LEU A 12 -15.02 6.85 -4.56
N PRO A 13 -15.22 7.41 -3.36
CA PRO A 13 -15.32 8.85 -3.14
C PRO A 13 -13.92 9.50 -3.05
N VAL A 14 -13.06 9.19 -4.02
CA VAL A 14 -11.65 9.63 -4.06
C VAL A 14 -11.32 10.20 -5.44
N ALA A 15 -10.29 11.04 -5.50
CA ALA A 15 -9.80 11.60 -6.75
C ALA A 15 -9.30 10.51 -7.71
N HIS A 16 -9.53 10.69 -9.01
CA HIS A 16 -9.06 9.77 -10.05
C HIS A 16 -7.52 9.58 -10.02
N THR A 17 -6.80 10.64 -9.69
CA THR A 17 -5.34 10.64 -9.55
C THR A 17 -4.85 9.61 -8.53
N HIS A 18 -5.57 9.40 -7.42
CA HIS A 18 -5.22 8.37 -6.44
C HIS A 18 -5.31 6.95 -7.03
N ILE A 19 -6.33 6.69 -7.84
CA ILE A 19 -6.52 5.37 -8.47
C ILE A 19 -5.39 5.11 -9.47
N VAL A 20 -5.12 6.08 -10.36
CA VAL A 20 -4.05 5.95 -11.36
C VAL A 20 -2.69 5.77 -10.71
N LEU A 21 -2.40 6.56 -9.66
CA LEU A 21 -1.15 6.47 -8.92
C LEU A 21 -0.99 5.10 -8.25
N PHE A 22 -2.04 4.62 -7.59
CA PHE A 22 -2.04 3.34 -6.91
C PHE A 22 -1.80 2.17 -7.87
N GLU A 23 -2.54 2.10 -8.97
CA GLU A 23 -2.40 1.05 -9.98
C GLU A 23 -1.03 1.07 -10.65
N LYS A 24 -0.50 2.28 -10.93
CA LYS A 24 0.87 2.46 -11.43
C LYS A 24 1.89 1.88 -10.47
N MET A 25 1.78 2.18 -9.17
CA MET A 25 2.69 1.63 -8.16
C MET A 25 2.63 0.10 -8.09
N LEU A 26 1.44 -0.50 -8.14
CA LEU A 26 1.32 -1.95 -8.12
C LEU A 26 1.93 -2.63 -9.35
N THR A 27 1.82 -1.97 -10.51
CA THR A 27 2.34 -2.47 -11.80
C THR A 27 3.85 -2.31 -11.89
N GLU A 28 4.36 -1.10 -11.64
CA GLU A 28 5.78 -0.77 -11.79
C GLU A 28 6.62 -1.28 -10.61
N ARG A 29 6.01 -1.47 -9.43
CA ARG A 29 6.68 -1.85 -8.19
C ARG A 29 7.84 -0.91 -7.84
N THR A 30 7.64 0.36 -8.15
CA THR A 30 8.56 1.46 -7.84
C THR A 30 8.04 2.20 -6.61
N PRO A 31 8.93 2.65 -5.71
CA PRO A 31 8.50 3.46 -4.58
C PRO A 31 7.90 4.78 -5.08
N HIS A 32 6.90 5.28 -4.36
CA HIS A 32 6.17 6.51 -4.66
C HIS A 32 7.13 7.71 -4.76
N GLU A 33 8.09 7.77 -3.85
CA GLU A 33 9.12 8.79 -3.77
C GLU A 33 10.51 8.13 -3.70
N ARG A 34 11.53 8.84 -4.21
CA ARG A 34 12.91 8.32 -4.24
C ARG A 34 13.51 8.15 -2.85
N ASP A 35 13.01 8.88 -1.86
CA ASP A 35 13.53 8.89 -0.50
C ASP A 35 13.40 7.52 0.18
N PHE A 36 12.40 6.72 -0.23
CA PHE A 36 12.27 5.33 0.23
C PHE A 36 13.45 4.43 -0.18
N LEU A 37 14.24 4.81 -1.21
CA LEU A 37 15.46 4.09 -1.58
C LEU A 37 16.53 4.14 -0.48
N PHE A 38 16.43 5.10 0.45
CA PHE A 38 17.29 5.16 1.63
C PHE A 38 17.25 3.86 2.45
N PHE A 39 16.09 3.19 2.52
CA PHE A 39 15.94 1.94 3.28
C PHE A 39 16.75 0.77 2.71
N LYS A 40 17.22 0.84 1.45
CA LYS A 40 18.13 -0.19 0.87
C LYS A 40 19.39 -0.41 1.70
N ASN A 41 19.85 0.63 2.41
CA ASN A 41 21.03 0.56 3.28
C ASN A 41 20.83 -0.35 4.50
N PHE A 42 19.58 -0.69 4.83
CA PHE A 42 19.21 -1.46 6.01
C PHE A 42 18.50 -2.78 5.66
N GLN A 43 18.36 -3.12 4.38
CA GLN A 43 17.55 -4.27 3.92
C GLN A 43 18.02 -5.63 4.47
N GLN A 44 19.28 -5.73 4.90
CA GLN A 44 19.85 -6.93 5.53
C GLN A 44 19.35 -7.15 6.96
N TYR A 45 18.85 -6.12 7.63
CA TYR A 45 18.35 -6.21 9.00
C TYR A 45 16.86 -6.50 8.99
N PRO A 46 16.37 -7.41 9.88
CA PRO A 46 14.95 -7.55 10.10
C PRO A 46 14.41 -6.28 10.77
N ALA A 47 13.33 -5.72 10.22
CA ALA A 47 12.69 -4.53 10.78
C ALA A 47 11.16 -4.60 10.67
N LEU A 48 10.52 -3.73 11.46
CA LEU A 48 9.10 -3.43 11.40
C LEU A 48 8.95 -1.96 10.97
N PHE A 49 8.29 -1.73 9.85
CA PHE A 49 7.89 -0.40 9.40
C PHE A 49 6.46 -0.11 9.89
N ILE A 50 6.29 0.99 10.60
CA ILE A 50 5.00 1.46 11.10
C ILE A 50 4.62 2.72 10.33
N ASP A 51 3.47 2.70 9.69
CA ASP A 51 2.93 3.76 8.85
C ASP A 51 1.60 4.25 9.43
N VAL A 52 1.56 5.53 9.82
CA VAL A 52 0.39 6.16 10.44
C VAL A 52 -0.13 7.23 9.51
N GLY A 53 -1.39 7.08 9.06
CA GLY A 53 -1.94 7.89 7.96
C GLY A 53 -1.53 7.32 6.61
N GLY A 54 -1.70 6.00 6.44
CA GLY A 54 -1.27 5.26 5.25
C GLY A 54 -1.91 5.74 3.94
N ASN A 55 -3.00 6.51 4.02
CA ASN A 55 -3.73 7.08 2.90
C ASN A 55 -4.09 5.98 1.88
N ILE A 56 -3.56 6.04 0.65
CA ILE A 56 -3.78 5.00 -0.37
C ILE A 56 -2.74 3.87 -0.34
N GLY A 57 -1.93 3.78 0.72
CA GLY A 57 -0.92 2.74 0.91
C GLY A 57 0.44 3.00 0.26
N ASN A 58 0.69 4.24 -0.21
CA ASN A 58 1.92 4.58 -0.93
C ASN A 58 3.19 4.26 -0.13
N SER A 59 3.25 4.67 1.14
CA SER A 59 4.43 4.46 1.99
C SER A 59 4.67 2.97 2.27
N ALA A 60 3.62 2.27 2.70
CA ALA A 60 3.66 0.83 2.97
C ALA A 60 4.13 0.00 1.75
N LEU A 61 3.58 0.28 0.57
CA LEU A 61 3.99 -0.37 -0.68
C LEU A 61 5.43 -0.02 -1.05
N SER A 62 5.81 1.26 -0.94
CA SER A 62 7.16 1.73 -1.26
C SER A 62 8.23 1.04 -0.43
N VAL A 63 8.02 0.94 0.89
CA VAL A 63 8.93 0.22 1.78
C VAL A 63 8.99 -1.26 1.41
N HIS A 64 7.86 -1.90 1.12
CA HIS A 64 7.88 -3.31 0.73
C HIS A 64 8.60 -3.55 -0.60
N PHE A 65 8.48 -2.64 -1.59
CA PHE A 65 9.22 -2.77 -2.84
C PHE A 65 10.73 -2.67 -2.66
N VAL A 66 11.17 -1.89 -1.66
CA VAL A 66 12.59 -1.67 -1.36
C VAL A 66 13.14 -2.73 -0.40
N CYS A 67 12.37 -3.12 0.61
CA CYS A 67 12.72 -4.03 1.69
C CYS A 67 11.62 -5.09 1.84
N PRO A 68 11.51 -6.07 0.92
CA PRO A 68 10.37 -6.99 0.86
C PRO A 68 10.22 -7.88 2.09
N LYS A 69 11.32 -8.14 2.81
CA LYS A 69 11.35 -8.97 4.03
C LYS A 69 10.92 -8.22 5.29
N TRP A 70 10.79 -6.90 5.23
CA TRP A 70 10.37 -6.12 6.39
C TRP A 70 8.89 -6.33 6.66
N ARG A 71 8.55 -6.41 7.95
CA ARG A 71 7.15 -6.40 8.37
C ARG A 71 6.61 -5.00 8.20
N VAL A 72 5.38 -4.88 7.71
CA VAL A 72 4.72 -3.58 7.53
C VAL A 72 3.41 -3.59 8.29
N VAL A 73 3.22 -2.57 9.11
CA VAL A 73 1.95 -2.24 9.74
C VAL A 73 1.56 -0.83 9.32
N SER A 74 0.43 -0.71 8.64
CA SER A 74 -0.09 0.58 8.16
C SER A 74 -1.52 0.79 8.62
N PHE A 75 -1.79 2.00 9.11
CA PHE A 75 -3.06 2.43 9.66
C PHE A 75 -3.60 3.62 8.89
N GLU A 76 -4.86 3.55 8.48
CA GLU A 76 -5.58 4.65 7.85
C GLU A 76 -7.00 4.74 8.45
N PRO A 77 -7.34 5.83 9.17
CA PRO A 77 -8.66 5.98 9.79
C PRO A 77 -9.75 6.40 8.79
N ASN A 78 -9.39 6.95 7.63
CA ASN A 78 -10.36 7.37 6.63
C ASN A 78 -10.94 6.17 5.87
N LEU A 79 -12.15 5.77 6.26
CA LEU A 79 -12.91 4.68 5.64
C LEU A 79 -13.10 4.82 4.12
N SER A 80 -13.06 6.03 3.56
CA SER A 80 -13.12 6.22 2.10
C SER A 80 -11.94 5.59 1.35
N LEU A 81 -10.84 5.32 2.06
CA LEU A 81 -9.60 4.77 1.52
C LEU A 81 -9.46 3.27 1.77
N GLU A 82 -10.44 2.65 2.44
CA GLU A 82 -10.41 1.23 2.81
C GLU A 82 -10.13 0.32 1.61
N TYR A 83 -10.67 0.66 0.43
CA TYR A 83 -10.38 -0.07 -0.81
C TYR A 83 -8.88 -0.20 -1.08
N PHE A 84 -8.13 0.90 -0.98
CA PHE A 84 -6.69 0.91 -1.24
C PHE A 84 -5.93 0.13 -0.17
N MET A 85 -6.35 0.24 1.09
CA MET A 85 -5.74 -0.51 2.19
C MET A 85 -5.97 -2.02 2.05
N LYS A 86 -7.19 -2.45 1.69
CA LYS A 86 -7.51 -3.84 1.39
C LYS A 86 -6.72 -4.35 0.18
N LYS A 87 -6.61 -3.55 -0.88
CA LYS A 87 -5.83 -3.91 -2.08
C LYS A 87 -4.34 -4.01 -1.80
N SER A 88 -3.78 -3.06 -1.05
CA SER A 88 -2.39 -3.09 -0.59
C SER A 88 -2.13 -4.34 0.22
N LYS A 89 -2.99 -4.65 1.20
CA LYS A 89 -2.93 -5.88 1.99
C LYS A 89 -2.91 -7.11 1.10
N GLN A 90 -3.88 -7.25 0.20
CA GLN A 90 -3.97 -8.39 -0.71
C GLN A 90 -2.73 -8.56 -1.58
N PHE A 91 -2.17 -7.46 -2.09
CA PHE A 91 -0.95 -7.48 -2.89
C PHE A 91 0.24 -7.97 -2.08
N LEU A 92 0.34 -7.49 -0.83
CA LEU A 92 1.44 -7.74 0.08
C LEU A 92 1.39 -9.14 0.72
N THR A 93 0.23 -9.59 1.19
CA THR A 93 0.05 -10.93 1.79
C THR A 93 0.07 -12.07 0.77
N LYS A 94 -0.18 -11.78 -0.52
CA LYS A 94 0.03 -12.79 -1.59
C LYS A 94 1.50 -13.15 -1.79
N LYS A 95 2.43 -12.45 -1.12
CA LYS A 95 3.86 -12.68 -1.25
C LYS A 95 4.57 -13.17 0.01
N GLU A 96 4.08 -12.93 1.23
CA GLU A 96 4.68 -13.44 2.48
C GLU A 96 3.73 -13.24 3.69
N GLU A 97 3.78 -14.12 4.71
CA GLU A 97 2.87 -14.17 5.89
C GLU A 97 3.02 -13.01 6.91
N ASN A 98 3.80 -11.98 6.59
CA ASN A 98 4.39 -11.07 7.58
C ASN A 98 3.82 -9.64 7.56
N ILE A 99 2.62 -9.43 6.98
CA ILE A 99 2.09 -8.08 6.72
C ILE A 99 0.68 -7.91 7.31
N HIS A 100 0.54 -6.90 8.17
CA HIS A 100 -0.71 -6.59 8.87
C HIS A 100 -1.14 -5.16 8.57
N ILE A 101 -2.03 -4.98 7.59
CA ILE A 101 -2.69 -3.69 7.32
C ILE A 101 -4.07 -3.70 7.98
N PHE A 102 -4.38 -2.61 8.68
CA PHE A 102 -5.62 -2.42 9.42
C PHE A 102 -6.38 -1.20 8.89
N SER A 103 -7.67 -1.37 8.67
CA SER A 103 -8.68 -0.32 8.56
C SER A 103 -9.50 -0.39 9.85
N MET A 104 -9.80 0.73 10.49
CA MET A 104 -10.74 0.72 11.63
C MET A 104 -12.16 0.70 11.07
N ASP A 105 -12.99 -0.22 11.55
CA ASP A 105 -14.44 -0.27 11.31
C ASP A 105 -15.18 0.86 12.05
#